data_AF-A0AAV8XAJ9-F1
#
_entry.id   AF-A0AAV8XAJ9-F1
#
_cell.length_a   1.000
_cell.length_b   1.000
_cell.length_c   1.000
_cell.angle_alpha   90.00
_cell.angle_beta   90.00
_cell.angle_gamma   90.00
#
_symmetry.space_group_name_H-M   'P 1'
#
loop_
_entity.id
_entity.type
_entity.pdbx_description
1 polymer ?
#
loop_
_entity_poly.entity_id
_entity_poly.type
_entity_poly.pdbx_seq_one_letter_code
_entity_poly.pdbx_strand_id
1 'polypeptide(L)'
;SDRTKLTFCASGREDSDVLGNGRPFYIQIEDPKERSIPFKKFRDIEMGIFQTKLAAVVKLQEICKSDIKRIKDGEQHKRKHYYALCQVKADKINSYSHAALDIEQKTPLRVLHRRTQASRQKCIYSLEASPVSGETI
;
A
#
# COMPACT_ATOMS: atom_id res chain seq x y z
N SER A 1 -32.70 5.77 16.34
CA SER A 1 -31.90 4.66 15.80
C SER A 1 -31.07 5.18 14.64
N ASP A 2 -29.96 5.85 14.91
CA ASP A 2 -29.08 6.40 13.87
C ASP A 2 -27.68 5.85 14.08
N ARG A 3 -27.37 4.74 13.41
CA ARG A 3 -26.00 4.29 13.23
C ARG A 3 -25.77 4.24 11.74
N THR A 4 -25.51 5.41 11.15
CA THR A 4 -24.87 5.47 9.83
C THR A 4 -23.58 4.65 9.92
N LYS A 5 -23.56 3.46 9.33
CA LYS A 5 -22.41 2.54 9.40
C LYS A 5 -21.48 2.85 8.25
N LEU A 6 -20.24 3.17 8.59
CA LEU A 6 -19.19 3.48 7.63
C LEU A 6 -18.12 2.38 7.70
N THR A 7 -17.80 1.79 6.56
CA THR A 7 -16.74 0.79 6.44
C THR A 7 -15.62 1.34 5.57
N PHE A 8 -14.42 1.47 6.14
CA PHE A 8 -13.21 1.86 5.41
C PHE A 8 -12.47 0.62 4.91
N CYS A 9 -12.15 0.59 3.61
CA CYS A 9 -11.48 -0.52 2.96
C CYS A 9 -10.30 -0.02 2.11
N ALA A 10 -9.08 -0.40 2.45
CA ALA A 10 -7.89 -0.08 1.66
C ALA A 10 -7.39 -1.31 0.88
N SER A 11 -6.83 -1.10 -0.32
CA SER A 11 -6.17 -2.16 -1.10
C SER A 11 -4.80 -2.48 -0.49
N GLY A 12 -4.74 -3.48 0.38
CA GLY A 12 -3.52 -3.92 1.07
C GLY A 12 -3.12 -3.06 2.27
N ARG A 13 -1.96 -3.39 2.86
CA ARG A 13 -1.38 -2.69 4.01
C ARG A 13 0.14 -2.65 3.86
N GLU A 14 0.75 -1.50 4.16
CA GLU A 14 2.19 -1.36 4.38
C GLU A 14 2.39 -1.01 5.86
N ASP A 15 3.62 -1.16 6.35
CA ASP A 15 4.02 -0.63 7.67
C ASP A 15 4.10 0.93 7.60
N SER A 16 4.10 1.61 8.76
CA SER A 16 3.92 3.07 8.87
C SER A 16 5.06 3.90 8.27
N ASP A 17 6.21 3.28 8.06
CA ASP A 17 7.46 3.87 7.56
C ASP A 17 7.60 3.79 6.03
N VAL A 18 6.63 3.19 5.32
CA VAL A 18 6.70 3.04 3.86
C VAL A 18 6.02 4.21 3.15
N LEU A 19 6.81 4.94 2.36
CA LEU A 19 6.34 6.03 1.48
C LEU A 19 6.06 5.52 0.06
N GLY A 20 5.08 6.10 -0.61
CA GLY A 20 4.74 5.77 -2.00
C GLY A 20 3.69 6.71 -2.58
N ASN A 21 3.19 6.40 -3.78
CA ASN A 21 2.18 7.18 -4.51
C ASN A 21 0.77 7.16 -3.87
N GLY A 22 0.67 6.81 -2.59
CA GLY A 22 -0.58 6.56 -1.89
C GLY A 22 -1.14 5.15 -2.13
N ARG A 23 -2.17 4.81 -1.36
CA ARG A 23 -2.86 3.51 -1.43
C ARG A 23 -4.31 3.73 -1.84
N PRO A 24 -4.81 3.04 -2.90
CA PRO A 24 -6.23 3.08 -3.22
C PRO A 24 -7.07 2.56 -2.04
N PHE A 25 -8.15 3.26 -1.75
CA PHE A 25 -9.13 2.86 -0.75
C PHE A 25 -10.53 3.21 -1.24
N TYR A 26 -11.53 2.64 -0.56
CA TYR A 26 -12.91 3.04 -0.69
C TYR A 26 -13.58 3.09 0.68
N ILE A 27 -14.63 3.90 0.77
CA ILE A 27 -15.48 3.99 1.94
C ILE A 27 -16.88 3.56 1.53
N GLN A 28 -17.42 2.56 2.21
CA GLN A 28 -18.81 2.15 2.06
C GLN A 28 -19.63 2.79 3.17
N ILE A 29 -20.63 3.59 2.78
CA ILE A 29 -21.58 4.22 3.69
C ILE A 29 -22.90 3.47 3.55
N GLU A 30 -23.36 2.85 4.64
CA GLU A 30 -24.66 2.18 4.70
C GLU A 30 -25.76 3.21 4.98
N ASP A 31 -26.83 3.15 4.20
CA ASP A 31 -28.00 4.03 4.29
C ASP A 31 -27.68 5.54 4.34
N PRO A 32 -26.95 6.09 3.34
CA PRO A 32 -26.58 7.49 3.35
C PRO A 32 -27.81 8.38 3.16
N LYS A 33 -27.95 9.40 4.02
CA LYS A 33 -28.99 10.44 3.91
C LYS A 33 -28.90 11.18 2.57
N GLU A 34 -27.69 11.39 2.07
CA GLU A 34 -27.40 12.00 0.77
C GLU A 34 -26.56 11.03 -0.08
N ARG A 35 -27.07 10.67 -1.28
CA ARG A 35 -26.40 9.71 -2.18
C ARG A 35 -25.50 10.35 -3.24
N SER A 36 -25.67 11.65 -3.48
CA SER A 36 -24.95 12.38 -4.52
C SER A 36 -24.14 13.48 -3.87
N ILE A 37 -22.82 13.40 -3.99
CA ILE A 37 -21.90 14.39 -3.43
C ILE A 37 -21.33 15.23 -4.59
N PRO A 38 -21.54 16.56 -4.62
CA PRO A 38 -20.95 17.40 -5.65
C PRO A 38 -19.43 17.28 -5.66
N PHE A 39 -18.82 17.23 -6.85
CA PHE A 39 -17.37 17.04 -6.99
C PHE A 39 -16.53 18.04 -6.17
N LYS A 40 -17.00 19.29 -6.02
CA LYS A 40 -16.36 20.31 -5.20
C LYS A 40 -16.21 19.87 -3.74
N LYS A 41 -17.21 19.20 -3.16
CA LYS A 41 -17.16 18.69 -1.78
C LYS A 41 -16.06 17.65 -1.61
N PHE A 42 -15.77 16.82 -2.61
CA PHE A 42 -14.63 15.90 -2.53
C PHE A 42 -13.31 16.65 -2.41
N ARG A 43 -13.13 17.75 -3.16
CA ARG A 43 -11.91 18.58 -3.09
C ARG A 43 -11.80 19.30 -1.74
N ASP A 44 -12.92 19.79 -1.21
CA ASP A 44 -12.95 20.40 0.13
C ASP A 44 -12.54 19.39 1.21
N ILE A 45 -13.02 18.13 1.11
CA ILE A 45 -12.65 17.04 2.03
C ILE A 45 -11.16 16.70 1.92
N GLU A 46 -10.63 16.54 0.71
CA GLU A 46 -9.20 16.28 0.48
C GLU A 46 -8.32 17.37 1.10
N MET A 47 -8.68 18.64 0.90
CA MET A 47 -7.96 19.78 1.45
C MET A 47 -8.04 19.83 2.98
N GLY A 48 -9.21 19.55 3.56
CA GLY A 48 -9.38 19.46 5.01
C GLY A 48 -8.51 18.37 5.64
N ILE A 49 -8.43 17.19 5.00
CA ILE A 49 -7.54 16.11 5.44
C ILE A 49 -6.07 16.53 5.33
N PHE A 50 -5.67 17.12 4.20
CA PHE A 50 -4.29 17.58 3.99
C PHE A 50 -3.83 18.58 5.06
N GLN A 51 -4.71 19.50 5.47
CA GLN A 51 -4.42 20.50 6.51
C GLN A 51 -4.13 19.88 7.89
N THR A 52 -4.61 18.67 8.17
CA THR A 52 -4.30 17.97 9.44
C THR A 52 -2.83 17.57 9.55
N LYS A 53 -2.10 17.53 8.41
CA LYS A 53 -0.71 17.02 8.30
C LYS A 53 -0.54 15.56 8.71
N LEU A 54 -1.63 14.82 8.94
CA LEU A 54 -1.59 13.39 9.27
C LEU A 54 -1.59 12.50 8.02
N ALA A 55 -2.28 12.94 6.97
CA ALA A 55 -2.38 12.21 5.71
C ALA A 55 -2.69 13.16 4.55
N ALA A 56 -2.42 12.70 3.33
CA ALA A 56 -2.89 13.32 2.11
C ALA A 56 -3.83 12.35 1.38
N VAL A 57 -5.02 12.81 1.01
CA VAL A 57 -5.96 12.07 0.17
C VAL A 57 -6.09 12.81 -1.15
N VAL A 58 -6.05 12.06 -2.24
CA VAL A 58 -6.18 12.59 -3.61
C VAL A 58 -7.11 11.72 -4.43
N LYS A 59 -7.73 12.31 -5.45
CA LYS A 59 -8.64 11.63 -6.40
C LYS A 59 -9.87 10.99 -5.73
N LEU A 60 -10.36 11.56 -4.63
CA LEU A 60 -11.63 11.22 -4.02
C LEU A 60 -12.76 11.49 -5.02
N GLN A 61 -13.63 10.50 -5.19
CA GLN A 61 -14.71 10.49 -6.16
C GLN A 61 -15.70 9.37 -5.81
N GLU A 62 -16.91 9.46 -6.35
CA GLU A 62 -17.85 8.34 -6.33
C GLU A 62 -17.32 7.20 -7.19
N ILE A 63 -17.56 5.97 -6.75
CA ILE A 63 -17.11 4.76 -7.43
C ILE A 63 -18.25 3.76 -7.54
N CYS A 64 -18.16 2.84 -8.50
CA CYS A 64 -19.13 1.77 -8.66
C CYS A 64 -18.55 0.40 -8.27
N LYS A 65 -19.37 -0.65 -8.30
CA LYS A 65 -18.97 -2.00 -7.88
C LYS A 65 -17.78 -2.55 -8.70
N SER A 66 -17.65 -2.21 -9.97
CA SER A 66 -16.50 -2.65 -10.79
C SER A 66 -15.19 -1.99 -10.34
N ASP A 67 -15.23 -0.75 -9.84
CA ASP A 67 -14.05 -0.08 -9.31
C ASP A 67 -13.57 -0.73 -8.02
N ILE A 68 -14.50 -1.17 -7.16
CA ILE A 68 -14.16 -1.94 -5.95
C ILE A 68 -13.41 -3.22 -6.33
N LYS A 69 -13.86 -3.92 -7.37
CA LYS A 69 -13.15 -5.10 -7.89
C LYS A 69 -11.75 -4.74 -8.35
N ARG A 70 -11.58 -3.66 -9.13
CA ARG A 70 -10.26 -3.18 -9.58
C ARG A 70 -9.32 -2.82 -8.42
N ILE A 71 -9.85 -2.22 -7.35
CA ILE A 71 -9.09 -1.90 -6.14
C ILE A 71 -8.61 -3.21 -5.48
N LYS A 72 -9.48 -4.20 -5.32
CA LYS A 72 -9.14 -5.50 -4.72
C LYS A 72 -8.19 -6.35 -5.57
N ASP A 73 -8.42 -6.42 -6.88
CA ASP A 73 -7.54 -7.13 -7.82
C ASP A 73 -6.14 -6.48 -7.85
N GLY A 74 -6.10 -5.15 -7.73
CA GLY A 74 -4.86 -4.38 -7.61
C GLY A 74 -4.02 -4.78 -6.38
N GLU A 75 -4.64 -5.18 -5.27
CA GLU A 75 -3.91 -5.67 -4.09
C GLU A 75 -3.15 -6.97 -4.37
N GLN A 76 -3.75 -7.86 -5.17
CA GLN A 76 -3.22 -9.20 -5.40
C GLN A 76 -2.18 -9.24 -6.52
N HIS A 77 -2.38 -8.43 -7.56
CA HIS A 77 -1.61 -8.58 -8.81
C HIS A 77 -0.66 -7.42 -9.10
N LYS A 78 -0.78 -6.26 -8.43
CA LYS A 78 0.13 -5.15 -8.72
C LYS A 78 1.53 -5.48 -8.23
N ARG A 79 2.48 -5.25 -9.15
CA ARG A 79 3.90 -5.15 -8.78
C ARG A 79 4.07 -3.96 -7.86
N LYS A 80 4.83 -4.16 -6.80
CA LYS A 80 5.18 -3.14 -5.83
C LYS A 80 6.65 -2.80 -5.99
N HIS A 81 6.96 -1.51 -5.87
CA HIS A 81 8.32 -1.00 -5.90
C HIS A 81 8.68 -0.56 -4.49
N TYR A 82 9.89 -0.91 -4.06
CA TYR A 82 10.39 -0.62 -2.73
C TYR A 82 11.80 -0.06 -2.86
N TYR A 83 12.10 0.91 -2.00
CA TYR A 83 13.45 1.40 -1.76
C TYR A 83 13.80 1.08 -0.31
N ALA A 84 14.97 0.49 -0.10
CA ALA A 84 15.45 0.13 1.21
C ALA A 84 16.90 0.59 1.35
N LEU A 85 17.21 1.21 2.48
CA LEU A 85 18.58 1.43 2.90
C LEU A 85 19.08 0.16 3.58
N CYS A 86 20.12 -0.46 3.02
CA CYS A 86 20.65 -1.73 3.51
C CYS A 86 22.10 -1.58 3.96
N GLN A 87 22.41 -2.06 5.16
CA GLN A 87 23.78 -2.27 5.58
C GLN A 87 24.23 -3.67 5.16
N VAL A 88 25.27 -3.76 4.33
CA VAL A 88 25.75 -5.04 3.80
C VAL A 88 27.25 -5.21 4.04
N LYS A 89 27.67 -6.43 4.34
CA LYS A 89 29.10 -6.78 4.48
C LYS A 89 29.76 -7.10 3.13
N ALA A 90 28.97 -7.37 2.09
CA ALA A 90 29.46 -7.77 0.77
C ALA A 90 28.64 -7.10 -0.33
N ASP A 91 29.32 -6.56 -1.34
CA ASP A 91 28.71 -5.90 -2.48
C ASP A 91 28.45 -6.90 -3.63
N LYS A 92 27.43 -7.75 -3.43
CA LYS A 92 26.98 -8.74 -4.43
C LYS A 92 25.51 -8.58 -4.79
N ILE A 93 24.86 -7.49 -4.39
CA ILE A 93 23.43 -7.30 -4.68
C ILE A 93 23.23 -7.23 -6.20
N ASN A 94 24.06 -6.46 -6.89
CA ASN A 94 23.93 -6.25 -8.33
C ASN A 94 24.25 -7.51 -9.16
N SER A 95 24.91 -8.54 -8.61
CA SER A 95 25.08 -9.81 -9.35
C SER A 95 23.77 -10.56 -9.60
N TYR A 96 22.71 -10.23 -8.87
CA TYR A 96 21.36 -10.79 -9.05
C TYR A 96 20.46 -9.92 -9.94
N SER A 97 20.96 -8.82 -10.50
CA SER A 97 20.15 -7.84 -11.26
C SER A 97 19.79 -8.30 -12.68
N HIS A 98 20.47 -9.32 -13.21
CA HIS A 98 20.38 -9.70 -14.62
C HIS A 98 19.12 -10.49 -15.01
N ALA A 99 18.36 -11.01 -14.04
CA ALA A 99 17.13 -11.75 -14.28
C ALA A 99 16.17 -11.65 -13.09
N ALA A 100 14.89 -11.98 -13.33
CA ALA A 100 13.94 -12.14 -12.25
C ALA A 100 14.37 -13.27 -11.31
N LEU A 101 14.23 -13.05 -10.01
CA LEU A 101 14.64 -14.01 -8.98
C LEU A 101 13.41 -14.56 -8.26
N ASP A 102 13.20 -15.87 -8.38
CA ASP A 102 12.22 -16.57 -7.56
C ASP A 102 12.82 -16.90 -6.18
N ILE A 103 12.07 -16.59 -5.13
CA ILE A 103 12.44 -16.80 -3.74
C ILE A 103 11.33 -17.54 -2.99
N GLU A 104 11.74 -18.38 -2.04
CA GLU A 104 10.83 -19.00 -1.09
C GLU A 104 10.80 -18.21 0.21
N GLN A 105 9.75 -17.41 0.40
CA GLN A 105 9.62 -16.56 1.57
C GLN A 105 8.82 -17.25 2.68
N LYS A 106 9.48 -17.53 3.81
CA LYS A 106 8.82 -18.00 5.05
C LYS A 106 8.00 -16.88 5.69
N THR A 107 6.91 -17.24 6.38
CA THR A 107 6.14 -16.28 7.19
C THR A 107 7.08 -15.60 8.21
N PRO A 108 7.23 -14.26 8.20
CA PRO A 108 8.13 -13.57 9.12
C PRO A 108 7.78 -13.80 10.59
N LEU A 109 8.79 -13.96 11.46
CA LEU A 109 8.60 -14.22 12.90
C LEU A 109 7.67 -13.20 13.57
N ARG A 110 7.85 -11.91 13.25
CA ARG A 110 7.06 -10.80 13.80
C ARG A 110 5.55 -10.89 13.51
N VAL A 111 5.13 -11.71 12.54
CA VAL A 111 3.72 -11.85 12.16
C VAL A 111 3.12 -13.22 12.50
N LEU A 112 3.90 -14.14 13.08
CA LEU A 112 3.43 -15.50 13.36
C LEU A 112 2.25 -15.55 14.33
N HIS A 113 2.14 -14.61 15.26
CA HIS A 113 1.01 -14.51 16.20
C HIS A 113 -0.36 -14.30 15.51
N ARG A 114 -0.36 -13.85 14.25
CA ARG A 114 -1.57 -13.51 13.48
C ARG A 114 -1.67 -14.23 12.14
N ARG A 115 -0.66 -15.00 11.75
CA ARG A 115 -0.57 -15.66 10.45
C ARG A 115 0.02 -17.05 10.61
N THR A 116 -0.61 -18.03 9.97
CA THR A 116 -0.08 -19.39 9.87
C THR A 116 1.32 -19.41 9.26
N GLN A 117 2.19 -20.24 9.83
CA GLN A 117 3.51 -20.50 9.29
C GLN A 117 3.39 -21.21 7.94
N ALA A 118 3.95 -20.61 6.89
CA ALA A 118 3.97 -21.17 5.55
C ALA A 118 5.12 -20.54 4.76
N SER A 119 5.65 -21.30 3.81
CA SER A 119 6.52 -20.80 2.74
C SER A 119 5.67 -20.37 1.55
N ARG A 120 6.01 -19.24 0.93
CA ARG A 120 5.32 -18.73 -0.26
C ARG A 120 6.34 -18.39 -1.32
N GLN A 121 6.14 -18.91 -2.53
CA GLN A 121 6.89 -18.50 -3.70
C GLN A 121 6.61 -17.03 -4.00
N LYS A 122 7.68 -16.26 -4.22
CA LYS A 122 7.67 -14.84 -4.56
C LYS A 122 8.70 -14.59 -5.65
N CYS A 123 8.47 -13.56 -6.46
CA CYS A 123 9.36 -13.20 -7.56
C CYS A 123 9.80 -11.74 -7.38
N ILE A 124 11.13 -11.53 -7.35
CA ILE A 124 11.74 -10.21 -7.46
C ILE A 124 11.96 -9.97 -8.94
N TYR A 125 11.17 -9.07 -9.53
CA TYR A 125 11.19 -8.81 -10.97
C TYR A 125 12.44 -8.06 -11.44
N SER A 126 12.97 -7.19 -10.59
CA SER A 126 14.16 -6.37 -10.87
C SER A 126 14.78 -5.93 -9.55
N LEU A 127 16.10 -5.83 -9.52
CA LEU A 127 16.87 -5.41 -8.34
C LEU A 127 18.03 -4.54 -8.80
N GLU A 128 18.22 -3.41 -8.14
CA GLU A 128 19.35 -2.51 -8.35
C GLU A 128 19.77 -1.94 -7.00
N ALA A 129 21.07 -1.84 -6.78
CA ALA A 129 21.64 -1.20 -5.60
C ALA A 129 22.77 -0.26 -5.99
N SER A 130 22.77 0.93 -5.41
CA SER A 130 23.85 1.90 -5.51
C SER A 130 24.44 2.16 -4.13
N PRO A 131 25.78 2.25 -3.99
CA PRO A 131 26.38 2.73 -2.75
C PRO A 131 25.84 4.11 -2.39
N VAL A 132 25.56 4.35 -1.11
CA VAL A 132 25.20 5.67 -0.60
C VAL A 132 26.25 6.12 0.40
N SER A 133 26.61 7.41 0.36
CA SER A 133 27.53 8.00 1.33
C SER A 133 26.81 8.20 2.67
N GLY A 134 27.32 7.62 3.75
CA GLY A 134 26.84 7.83 5.11
C GLY A 134 27.78 7.22 6.13
N GLU A 135 27.84 7.80 7.33
CA GLU A 135 28.50 7.17 8.47
C GLU A 135 27.72 5.91 8.86
N THR A 136 28.44 4.85 9.20
CA THR A 136 27.82 3.62 9.70
C THR A 136 27.15 3.96 11.03
N ILE A 137 25.83 3.76 11.15
CA ILE A 137 25.10 3.89 12.43
C ILE A 137 25.66 2.88 13.43
#